data_AF-Q21FM7-F1
#
_entry.id   AF-Q21FM7-F1
#
_cell.length_a   1.000
_cell.length_b   1.000
_cell.length_c   1.000
_cell.angle_alpha   90.00
_cell.angle_beta   90.00
_cell.angle_gamma   90.00
#
_symmetry.space_group_name_H-M   'P 1'
#
loop_
_entity.id
_entity.type
_entity.pdbx_description
1 polymer ?
#
loop_
_entity_poly.entity_id
_entity_poly.type
_entity_poly.pdbx_seq_one_letter_code
_entity_poly.pdbx_strand_id
1 'polypeptide(L)'
;MKFIITIIILLSAQSAFSYTQDSGEIHKVFIAASGGIAFTLSGGFPKAIEGNECPEGNGWAGTSSADPALKSAILAAKLAGANVTVTLEGCLGTWYKTKDIYIN
;
A
#
# COMPACT_ATOMS: atom_id res chain seq x y z
N MET A 1 -14.16 -23.13 37.53
CA MET A 1 -13.39 -21.85 37.46
C MET A 1 -12.12 -21.94 36.61
N LYS A 2 -11.32 -23.03 36.66
CA LYS A 2 -10.12 -23.18 35.81
C LYS A 2 -10.38 -23.16 34.28
N PHE A 3 -11.49 -23.73 33.82
CA PHE A 3 -11.85 -23.75 32.39
C PHE A 3 -12.24 -22.38 31.80
N ILE A 4 -12.71 -21.43 32.62
CA ILE A 4 -13.12 -20.11 32.16
C ILE A 4 -11.89 -19.24 31.84
N ILE A 5 -10.79 -19.43 32.57
CA ILE A 5 -9.54 -18.68 32.38
C ILE A 5 -8.86 -19.08 31.05
N THR A 6 -8.98 -20.34 30.62
CA THR A 6 -8.39 -20.82 29.36
C THR A 6 -9.07 -20.25 28.12
N ILE A 7 -10.38 -19.96 28.18
CA ILE A 7 -11.15 -19.40 27.05
C ILE A 7 -10.80 -17.92 26.80
N ILE A 8 -10.50 -17.16 27.85
CA ILE A 8 -10.19 -15.73 27.75
C ILE A 8 -8.81 -15.50 27.08
N ILE A 9 -7.89 -16.45 27.18
CA ILE A 9 -6.54 -16.37 26.58
C ILE A 9 -6.58 -16.68 25.06
N LEU A 10 -7.61 -17.36 24.56
CA LEU A 10 -7.77 -17.66 23.13
C LEU A 10 -8.44 -16.53 22.34
N LEU A 11 -9.18 -15.63 23.02
CA LEU A 11 -9.82 -14.47 22.39
C LEU A 11 -8.87 -13.27 22.20
N SER A 12 -7.62 -13.34 22.69
CA SER A 12 -6.61 -12.29 22.50
C SER A 12 -5.69 -12.54 21.30
N ALA A 13 -6.07 -13.41 20.35
CA ALA A 13 -5.44 -13.48 19.04
C ALA A 13 -5.71 -12.16 18.29
N GLN A 14 -4.85 -11.17 18.56
CA GLN A 14 -4.89 -9.85 17.95
C GLN A 14 -4.85 -10.01 16.44
N SER A 15 -5.81 -9.38 15.76
CA SER A 15 -5.73 -9.11 14.33
C SER A 15 -4.47 -8.26 14.10
N ALA A 16 -3.38 -8.87 13.67
CA ALA A 16 -2.30 -8.10 13.08
C ALA A 16 -2.90 -7.43 11.84
N PHE A 17 -2.81 -6.10 11.76
CA PHE A 17 -3.11 -5.39 10.52
C PHE A 17 -2.15 -5.94 9.47
N SER A 18 -2.69 -6.74 8.55
CA SER A 18 -1.95 -7.25 7.40
C SER A 18 -1.70 -6.06 6.49
N TYR A 19 -0.42 -5.84 6.21
CA TYR A 19 0.02 -5.01 5.11
C TYR A 19 0.84 -5.89 4.19
N THR A 20 0.93 -5.51 2.93
CA THR A 20 1.79 -6.18 1.95
C THR A 20 2.81 -5.21 1.40
N GLN A 21 3.88 -5.77 0.82
CA GLN A 21 4.94 -4.99 0.20
C GLN A 21 5.24 -5.51 -1.19
N ASP A 22 5.04 -4.66 -2.17
CA ASP A 22 5.36 -4.93 -3.56
C ASP A 22 6.54 -4.05 -3.99
N SER A 23 7.41 -4.61 -4.84
CA SER A 23 8.60 -3.92 -5.33
C SER A 23 8.62 -3.91 -6.86
N GLY A 24 9.07 -2.80 -7.44
CA GLY A 24 9.15 -2.65 -8.89
C GLY A 24 9.45 -1.21 -9.31
N GLU A 25 9.56 -0.98 -10.60
CA GLU A 25 9.70 0.38 -11.16
C GLU A 25 8.33 1.05 -11.30
N ILE A 26 8.26 2.37 -11.13
CA ILE A 26 7.02 3.12 -11.29
C ILE A 26 6.67 3.28 -12.79
N HIS A 27 5.60 2.61 -13.24
CA HIS A 27 5.19 2.59 -14.65
C HIS A 27 4.32 3.79 -15.04
N LYS A 28 3.32 4.16 -14.24
CA LYS A 28 2.44 5.34 -14.46
C LYS A 28 2.27 6.13 -13.18
N VAL A 29 2.07 7.44 -13.29
CA VAL A 29 1.75 8.34 -12.18
C VAL A 29 0.54 9.17 -12.57
N PHE A 30 -0.40 9.31 -11.66
CA PHE A 30 -1.58 10.14 -11.71
C PHE A 30 -1.52 11.18 -10.60
N ILE A 31 -1.85 12.43 -10.90
CA ILE A 31 -1.91 13.53 -9.91
C ILE A 31 -3.28 14.19 -10.05
N ALA A 32 -3.99 14.31 -8.92
CA ALA A 32 -5.23 15.04 -8.85
C ALA A 32 -4.98 16.50 -8.40
N ALA A 33 -5.76 17.43 -8.95
CA ALA A 33 -5.72 18.85 -8.53
C ALA A 33 -6.07 19.04 -7.05
N SER A 34 -6.82 18.10 -6.46
CA SER A 34 -7.15 18.06 -5.03
C SER A 34 -5.96 17.69 -4.13
N GLY A 35 -4.81 17.33 -4.71
CA GLY A 35 -3.60 16.96 -3.96
C GLY A 35 -3.32 15.47 -3.87
N GLY A 36 -4.21 14.62 -4.37
CA GLY A 36 -4.00 13.17 -4.44
C GLY A 36 -2.93 12.77 -5.46
N ILE A 37 -2.24 11.67 -5.19
CA ILE A 37 -1.31 11.03 -6.10
C ILE A 37 -1.54 9.51 -6.10
N ALA A 38 -1.47 8.91 -7.28
CA ALA A 38 -1.50 7.47 -7.42
C ALA A 38 -0.49 7.02 -8.48
N PHE A 39 -0.04 5.78 -8.41
CA PHE A 39 0.90 5.22 -9.36
C PHE A 39 0.69 3.71 -9.53
N THR A 40 1.29 3.16 -10.58
CA THR A 40 1.32 1.71 -10.83
C THR A 40 2.77 1.25 -10.87
N LEU A 41 3.06 0.02 -10.44
CA LEU A 41 4.35 -0.62 -10.66
C LEU A 41 4.38 -1.40 -11.98
N SER A 42 5.55 -1.49 -12.59
CA SER A 42 5.84 -2.47 -13.65
C SER A 42 5.68 -3.87 -13.06
N GLY A 43 4.65 -4.61 -13.50
CA GLY A 43 4.29 -5.92 -12.92
C GLY A 43 3.14 -5.88 -11.91
N GLY A 44 2.62 -4.69 -11.57
CA GLY A 44 1.48 -4.53 -10.67
C GLY A 44 1.82 -4.76 -9.19
N PHE A 45 0.82 -5.16 -8.42
CA PHE A 45 0.89 -5.34 -6.96
C PHE A 45 0.49 -6.79 -6.57
N PRO A 46 1.25 -7.81 -6.99
CA PRO A 46 0.87 -9.22 -6.79
C PRO A 46 0.70 -9.57 -5.31
N LYS A 47 1.54 -9.06 -4.41
CA LYS A 47 1.39 -9.36 -2.98
C LYS A 47 0.16 -8.69 -2.40
N ALA A 48 -0.17 -7.47 -2.83
CA ALA A 48 -1.43 -6.83 -2.42
C ALA A 48 -2.67 -7.58 -2.91
N ILE A 49 -2.60 -8.18 -4.10
CA ILE A 49 -3.67 -9.05 -4.63
C ILE A 49 -3.78 -10.32 -3.80
N GLU A 50 -2.66 -11.03 -3.56
CA GLU A 50 -2.61 -12.26 -2.76
C GLU A 50 -3.05 -12.02 -1.31
N GLY A 51 -2.64 -10.91 -0.72
CA GLY A 51 -3.01 -10.47 0.62
C GLY A 51 -4.40 -9.88 0.72
N ASN A 52 -5.13 -9.78 -0.40
CA ASN A 52 -6.48 -9.22 -0.46
C ASN A 52 -6.59 -7.82 0.17
N GLU A 53 -5.57 -6.98 -0.03
CA GLU A 53 -5.50 -5.64 0.57
C GLU A 53 -6.64 -4.73 0.09
N CYS A 54 -7.00 -4.84 -1.19
CA CYS A 54 -8.12 -4.11 -1.77
C CYS A 54 -8.81 -4.97 -2.84
N PRO A 55 -9.89 -5.69 -2.50
CA PRO A 55 -10.57 -6.62 -3.41
C PRO A 55 -11.09 -5.94 -4.69
N GLU A 56 -11.51 -4.68 -4.59
CA GLU A 56 -12.00 -3.86 -5.71
C GLU A 56 -10.89 -2.95 -6.28
N GLY A 57 -9.63 -3.28 -6.00
CA GLY A 57 -8.46 -2.53 -6.45
C GLY A 57 -8.38 -2.47 -7.97
N ASN A 58 -8.21 -1.27 -8.52
CA ASN A 58 -8.11 -1.05 -9.97
C ASN A 58 -6.66 -1.07 -10.50
N GLY A 59 -5.72 -1.62 -9.71
CA GLY A 59 -4.30 -1.71 -10.06
C GLY A 59 -3.47 -0.47 -9.75
N TRP A 60 -4.04 0.54 -9.08
CA TRP A 60 -3.32 1.74 -8.64
C TRP A 60 -3.06 1.71 -7.15
N ALA A 61 -1.91 2.21 -6.72
CA ALA A 61 -1.61 2.52 -5.34
C ALA A 61 -1.50 4.03 -5.15
N GLY A 62 -2.00 4.59 -4.05
CA GLY A 62 -1.92 6.03 -3.84
C GLY A 62 -2.37 6.54 -2.48
N THR A 63 -2.39 7.86 -2.38
CA THR A 63 -2.88 8.63 -1.24
C THR A 63 -3.68 9.84 -1.71
N SER A 64 -4.70 10.24 -0.94
CA SER A 64 -5.61 11.34 -1.28
C SER A 64 -4.99 12.71 -1.02
N SER A 65 -3.98 12.78 -0.16
CA SER A 65 -3.24 14.01 0.16
C SER A 65 -1.79 13.66 0.46
N ALA A 66 -0.95 13.63 -0.57
CA ALA A 66 0.49 13.41 -0.40
C ALA A 66 1.20 14.71 -0.04
N ASP A 67 2.14 14.60 0.90
CA ASP A 67 3.17 15.60 1.14
C ASP A 67 3.94 15.90 -0.17
N PRO A 68 4.28 17.17 -0.46
CA PRO A 68 5.04 17.54 -1.66
C PRO A 68 6.37 16.78 -1.83
N ALA A 69 7.06 16.45 -0.73
CA ALA A 69 8.29 15.66 -0.77
C ALA A 69 8.01 14.22 -1.24
N LEU A 70 6.91 13.60 -0.80
CA LEU A 70 6.51 12.27 -1.27
C LEU A 70 6.20 12.28 -2.77
N LYS A 71 5.47 13.29 -3.25
CA LYS A 71 5.20 13.45 -4.70
C LYS A 71 6.50 13.59 -5.50
N SER A 72 7.42 14.40 -5.00
CA SER A 72 8.72 14.63 -5.64
C SER A 72 9.56 13.36 -5.67
N ALA A 73 9.56 12.59 -4.58
CA ALA A 73 10.26 11.31 -4.48
C ALA A 73 9.71 10.28 -5.49
N ILE A 74 8.39 10.15 -5.60
CA ILE A 74 7.73 9.25 -6.57
C ILE A 74 8.08 9.66 -8.02
N LEU A 75 8.03 10.97 -8.33
CA LEU A 75 8.38 11.46 -9.65
C LEU A 75 9.86 11.26 -9.98
N ALA A 76 10.76 11.50 -9.02
CA ALA A 76 12.19 11.28 -9.20
C ALA A 76 12.50 9.80 -9.43
N ALA A 77 11.91 8.90 -8.62
CA ALA A 77 12.07 7.46 -8.79
C ALA A 77 11.57 6.98 -10.15
N LYS A 78 10.42 7.49 -10.62
CA LYS A 78 9.90 7.22 -11.96
C LYS A 78 10.88 7.64 -13.06
N LEU A 79 11.38 8.87 -13.00
CA LEU A 79 12.28 9.42 -14.03
C LEU A 79 13.63 8.70 -14.04
N ALA A 80 14.11 8.25 -12.89
CA ALA A 80 15.34 7.49 -12.76
C ALA A 80 15.20 6.02 -13.18
N GLY A 81 13.97 5.51 -13.37
CA GLY A 81 13.74 4.07 -13.49
C GLY A 81 14.17 3.30 -12.24
N ALA A 82 14.12 3.95 -11.07
CA ALA A 82 14.53 3.34 -9.81
C ALA A 82 13.52 2.29 -9.37
N ASN A 83 14.03 1.21 -8.77
CA ASN A 83 13.19 0.22 -8.12
C ASN A 83 12.71 0.76 -6.78
N VAL A 84 11.41 0.69 -6.53
CA VAL A 84 10.80 1.11 -5.26
C VAL A 84 10.15 -0.06 -4.56
N THR A 85 10.11 -0.03 -3.24
CA THR A 85 9.29 -0.93 -2.41
C THR A 85 8.17 -0.14 -1.79
N VAL A 86 6.93 -0.59 -1.95
CA VAL A 86 5.73 0.13 -1.50
C VAL A 86 4.99 -0.72 -0.50
N THR A 87 4.71 -0.15 0.67
CA THR A 87 3.85 -0.79 1.66
C THR A 87 2.40 -0.38 1.42
N LEU A 88 1.53 -1.37 1.29
CA LEU A 88 0.11 -1.22 1.00
C LEU A 88 -0.73 -1.79 2.14
N GLU A 89 -1.75 -1.04 2.55
CA GLU A 89 -2.65 -1.45 3.63
C GLU A 89 -4.08 -0.96 3.36
N GLY A 90 -4.95 -1.86 2.93
CA GLY A 90 -6.36 -1.54 2.67
C GLY A 90 -6.62 -0.74 1.38
N CYS A 91 -7.86 -0.25 1.27
CA CYS A 91 -8.32 0.56 0.15
C CYS A 91 -8.32 2.06 0.44
N LEU A 92 -8.05 2.86 -0.59
CA LEU A 92 -8.43 4.26 -0.71
C LEU A 92 -9.31 4.42 -1.95
N GLY A 93 -10.63 4.34 -1.77
CA GLY A 93 -11.54 4.16 -2.90
C GLY A 93 -11.22 2.84 -3.60
N THR A 94 -10.94 2.89 -4.90
CA THR A 94 -10.50 1.72 -5.68
C THR A 94 -8.98 1.60 -5.81
N TRP A 95 -8.20 2.43 -5.10
CA TRP A 95 -6.73 2.33 -5.07
C TRP A 95 -6.29 1.52 -3.85
N TYR A 96 -5.17 0.81 -3.97
CA TYR A 96 -4.43 0.36 -2.80
C TYR A 96 -3.94 1.58 -2.02
N LYS A 97 -4.19 1.63 -0.71
CA LYS A 97 -3.74 2.74 0.11
C LYS A 97 -2.25 2.58 0.40
N THR A 98 -1.46 3.54 -0.07
CA THR A 98 -0.02 3.57 0.20
C THR A 98 0.25 4.06 1.62
N LYS A 99 0.98 3.24 2.39
CA LYS A 99 1.42 3.58 3.74
C LYS A 99 2.79 4.27 3.72
N ASP A 100 3.72 3.69 2.97
CA ASP A 100 5.08 4.20 2.80
C ASP A 100 5.70 3.69 1.48
N ILE A 101 6.81 4.30 1.10
CA ILE A 101 7.59 3.96 -0.09
C ILE A 101 9.08 4.10 0.21
N TYR A 102 9.86 3.12 -0.22
CA TYR A 102 11.31 3.11 -0.19
C TYR A 102 11.83 3.21 -1.61
N ILE A 103 12.83 4.07 -1.84
CA ILE A 103 13.55 4.17 -3.10
C ILE A 103 14.89 3.46 -2.90
N ASN A 104 15.19 2.49 -3.75
CA ASN A 104 16.41 1.68 -3.67
C ASN A 104 17.52 2.21 -4.59
#